data_AF-A0A1M6EUA8-F1
#
_entry.id   AF-A0A1M6EUA8-F1
#
_cell.length_a   1.000
_cell.length_b   1.000
_cell.length_c   1.000
_cell.angle_alpha   90.00
_cell.angle_beta   90.00
_cell.angle_gamma   90.00
#
_symmetry.space_group_name_H-M   'P 1'
#
loop_
_entity.id
_entity.type
_entity.pdbx_description
1 polymer ?
#
loop_
_entity_poly.entity_id
_entity_poly.type
_entity_poly.pdbx_seq_one_letter_code
_entity_poly.pdbx_strand_id
1 'polypeptide(L)'
;MTSANPTNSGDQQKQLYHCDRCGELFKAPVLPAERVICHICGNPPVRVLKSKVNVDEMTVSASDAGHHASGGHSKGKDVADFVGAKKAKRMKQLQLAFAVWAAVLVIGGGAGIYYRMEQEASAAKSKENNDKRDYDRVMYNQRVVDALQRTRNILASFNESPDNNLRSSFVMNGVDLLLPMGDYYSANPKLGIKGQMGIMGVYLDEGGEYHRFDTIVKDEEGKVLEVVYWKKGNAWKLDWEQLVKYSSVSWDRFLLAKSVGYEGDFRLYVRGISMGDRREGDPLYVRFYEPKIFDGGRGTESPIVKVNVNTDMGKAMLDALEAAQKASSKDAVLGKVDPPGWARVHLKLAWEQSNGEAELKVKHFYAPNWFTVHGEGISSEQ
;
A
#
# COMPACT_ATOMS: atom_id res chain seq x y z
N MET A 1 -22.85 -54.30 7.62
CA MET A 1 -23.68 -53.58 6.64
C MET A 1 -22.76 -52.74 5.77
N THR A 2 -22.54 -53.26 4.57
CA THR A 2 -21.91 -52.59 3.43
C THR A 2 -22.71 -51.35 3.04
N SER A 3 -22.04 -50.21 2.89
CA SER A 3 -22.49 -49.17 1.96
C SER A 3 -21.26 -48.58 1.28
N ALA A 4 -21.13 -48.96 0.01
CA ALA A 4 -20.19 -48.41 -0.94
C ALA A 4 -20.57 -46.96 -1.25
N ASN A 5 -19.58 -46.13 -1.60
CA ASN A 5 -19.84 -44.96 -2.43
C ASN A 5 -18.84 -44.92 -3.59
N PRO A 6 -19.32 -44.74 -4.83
CA PRO A 6 -18.54 -45.04 -6.02
C PRO A 6 -17.66 -43.86 -6.43
N THR A 7 -16.45 -44.22 -6.86
CA THR A 7 -15.57 -43.44 -7.71
C THR A 7 -16.26 -43.11 -9.03
N ASN A 8 -16.48 -41.82 -9.30
CA ASN A 8 -16.73 -41.34 -10.66
C ASN A 8 -16.01 -40.00 -10.86
N SER A 9 -14.69 -40.05 -10.93
CA SER A 9 -13.88 -38.92 -11.41
C SER A 9 -13.91 -38.92 -12.94
N GLY A 10 -15.04 -38.51 -13.51
CA GLY A 10 -15.02 -37.95 -14.86
C GLY A 10 -14.10 -36.74 -14.81
N ASP A 11 -13.10 -36.72 -15.69
CA ASP A 11 -12.07 -35.70 -15.75
C ASP A 11 -12.74 -34.34 -16.06
N GLN A 12 -13.15 -33.62 -15.02
CA GLN A 12 -13.85 -32.36 -15.15
C GLN A 12 -12.88 -31.35 -15.75
N GLN A 13 -13.16 -30.94 -16.98
CA GLN A 13 -12.37 -29.96 -17.72
C GLN A 13 -12.17 -28.71 -16.84
N LYS A 14 -10.91 -28.43 -16.48
CA LYS A 14 -10.55 -27.27 -15.64
C LYS A 14 -10.11 -26.12 -16.54
N GLN A 15 -10.64 -24.93 -16.29
CA GLN A 15 -10.23 -23.70 -16.96
C GLN A 15 -9.41 -22.82 -16.01
N LEU A 16 -8.49 -22.04 -16.56
CA LEU A 16 -7.74 -21.02 -15.83
C LEU A 16 -8.60 -19.77 -15.67
N TYR A 17 -8.78 -19.29 -14.45
CA TYR A 17 -9.50 -18.06 -14.12
C TYR A 17 -8.52 -17.04 -13.52
N HIS A 18 -8.77 -15.76 -13.78
CA HIS A 18 -8.06 -14.63 -13.18
C HIS A 18 -9.03 -13.88 -12.26
N CYS A 19 -8.60 -13.59 -11.03
CA CYS A 19 -9.41 -12.80 -10.09
C CYS A 19 -9.11 -11.31 -10.24
N ASP A 20 -10.07 -10.51 -10.71
CA ASP A 20 -9.88 -9.06 -10.90
C ASP A 20 -9.62 -8.28 -9.60
N ARG A 21 -9.92 -8.85 -8.43
CA ARG A 21 -9.77 -8.17 -7.15
C ARG A 21 -8.41 -8.40 -6.48
N CYS A 22 -7.88 -9.62 -6.56
CA CYS A 22 -6.61 -9.97 -5.93
C CYS A 22 -5.50 -10.32 -6.93
N GLY A 23 -5.80 -10.41 -8.22
CA GLY A 23 -4.85 -10.74 -9.28
C GLY A 23 -4.48 -12.23 -9.37
N GLU A 24 -5.06 -13.08 -8.52
CA GLU A 24 -4.69 -14.50 -8.47
C GLU A 24 -5.19 -15.27 -9.70
N LEU A 25 -4.31 -16.13 -10.24
CA LEU A 25 -4.62 -17.09 -11.30
C LEU A 25 -4.87 -18.48 -10.71
N PHE A 26 -6.06 -19.03 -10.91
CA PHE A 26 -6.43 -20.33 -10.34
C PHE A 26 -7.18 -21.23 -11.33
N LYS A 27 -7.06 -22.55 -11.15
CA LYS A 27 -7.76 -23.55 -11.96
C LYS A 27 -9.02 -24.00 -11.25
N ALA A 28 -10.18 -23.87 -11.89
CA ALA A 28 -11.45 -24.36 -11.37
C ALA A 28 -12.21 -25.16 -12.46
N PRO A 29 -13.16 -26.03 -12.09
CA PRO A 29 -14.04 -26.68 -13.06
C PRO A 29 -14.84 -25.64 -13.85
N VAL A 30 -15.14 -25.93 -15.12
CA VAL A 30 -16.00 -25.07 -15.94
C VAL A 30 -17.40 -25.03 -15.34
N LEU A 31 -17.69 -23.98 -14.58
CA LEU A 31 -18.98 -23.70 -13.96
C LEU A 31 -19.50 -22.34 -14.48
N PRO A 32 -20.82 -22.07 -14.40
CA PRO A 32 -21.36 -20.74 -14.65
C PRO A 32 -20.60 -19.70 -13.80
N ALA A 33 -20.26 -18.55 -14.38
CA ALA A 33 -19.37 -17.55 -13.77
C ALA A 33 -19.79 -17.13 -12.34
N GLU A 34 -21.10 -17.16 -12.07
CA GLU A 34 -21.72 -16.86 -10.77
C GLU A 34 -21.36 -17.86 -9.65
N ARG A 35 -20.92 -19.07 -10.00
CA ARG A 35 -20.57 -20.15 -9.07
C ARG A 35 -19.07 -20.38 -8.92
N VAL A 36 -18.25 -19.71 -9.74
CA VAL A 36 -16.79 -19.78 -9.59
C VAL A 36 -16.40 -18.76 -8.52
N ILE A 37 -15.67 -19.19 -7.49
CA ILE A 37 -15.25 -18.33 -6.38
C ILE A 37 -13.73 -18.38 -6.28
N CYS A 38 -13.09 -17.22 -6.14
CA CYS A 38 -11.67 -17.14 -5.85
C CYS A 38 -11.39 -17.69 -4.45
N HIS A 39 -10.52 -18.69 -4.36
CA HIS A 39 -10.14 -19.32 -3.09
C HIS A 39 -9.36 -18.39 -2.14
N ILE A 40 -8.74 -17.33 -2.65
CA ILE A 40 -7.98 -16.35 -1.85
C ILE A 40 -8.91 -15.30 -1.23
N CYS A 41 -9.81 -14.69 -2.02
CA CYS A 41 -10.57 -13.53 -1.58
C CYS A 41 -12.09 -13.75 -1.47
N GLY A 42 -12.59 -14.95 -1.82
CA GLY A 42 -14.01 -15.29 -1.71
C GLY A 42 -14.92 -14.60 -2.71
N ASN A 43 -14.39 -13.88 -3.71
CA ASN A 43 -15.18 -13.16 -4.72
C ASN A 43 -15.18 -13.91 -6.07
N PRO A 44 -16.25 -13.79 -6.88
CA PRO A 44 -16.29 -14.41 -8.20
C PRO A 44 -15.32 -13.74 -9.19
N PRO A 45 -14.69 -14.49 -10.12
CA PRO A 45 -13.86 -13.94 -11.17
C PRO A 45 -14.75 -13.30 -12.26
N VAL A 46 -14.54 -12.00 -12.50
CA VAL A 46 -15.14 -11.15 -13.54
C VAL A 46 -16.66 -10.92 -13.45
N ARG A 47 -17.07 -9.65 -13.33
CA ARG A 47 -18.44 -9.21 -13.64
C ARG A 47 -18.63 -9.33 -15.16
N VAL A 48 -19.47 -10.27 -15.61
CA VAL A 48 -19.92 -10.30 -17.00
C VAL A 48 -20.61 -8.95 -17.29
N LEU A 49 -19.93 -8.07 -18.02
CA LEU A 49 -20.56 -6.90 -18.62
C LEU A 49 -21.65 -7.45 -19.55
N LYS A 50 -22.91 -7.34 -19.11
CA LYS A 50 -24.07 -7.52 -20.00
C LYS A 50 -24.01 -6.43 -21.06
N SER A 51 -23.28 -6.66 -22.14
CA SER A 51 -23.45 -5.91 -23.37
C SER A 51 -24.83 -6.25 -23.92
N LYS A 52 -25.82 -5.40 -23.64
CA LYS A 52 -27.04 -5.32 -24.45
C LYS A 52 -26.61 -4.87 -25.85
N VAL A 53 -26.36 -5.83 -26.73
CA VAL A 53 -26.35 -5.58 -28.17
C VAL A 53 -27.81 -5.49 -28.58
N ASN A 54 -28.31 -4.26 -28.79
CA ASN A 54 -29.53 -4.04 -29.57
C ASN A 54 -29.20 -4.42 -31.01
N VAL A 55 -29.70 -5.57 -31.45
CA VAL A 55 -29.84 -5.87 -32.87
C VAL A 55 -31.22 -5.35 -33.24
N ASP A 56 -31.28 -4.18 -33.89
CA ASP A 56 -32.52 -3.70 -34.48
C ASP A 56 -32.89 -4.65 -35.63
N GLU A 57 -33.99 -5.34 -35.38
CA GLU A 57 -34.75 -6.22 -36.25
C GLU A 57 -35.39 -5.36 -37.37
N MET A 58 -34.74 -5.30 -38.54
CA MET A 58 -35.38 -4.81 -39.76
C MET A 58 -36.39 -5.85 -40.24
N THR A 59 -37.64 -5.65 -39.83
CA THR A 59 -38.83 -6.31 -40.34
C THR A 59 -39.03 -5.94 -41.81
N VAL A 60 -38.81 -6.91 -42.71
CA VAL A 60 -39.22 -6.85 -44.11
C VAL A 60 -40.71 -7.19 -44.15
N SER A 61 -41.55 -6.17 -44.35
CA SER A 61 -42.98 -6.38 -44.59
C SER A 61 -43.16 -6.90 -46.01
N ALA A 62 -43.58 -8.16 -46.10
CA ALA A 62 -44.10 -8.77 -47.32
C ALA A 62 -45.48 -8.19 -47.64
N SER A 63 -45.70 -7.83 -48.91
CA SER A 63 -47.03 -7.82 -49.52
C SER A 63 -46.89 -8.06 -51.02
N ASP A 64 -46.61 -9.31 -51.37
CA ASP A 64 -46.89 -9.87 -52.70
C ASP A 64 -48.06 -10.85 -52.52
N ALA A 65 -49.24 -10.42 -52.98
CA ALA A 65 -50.39 -11.27 -53.21
C ALA A 65 -50.81 -11.04 -54.67
N GLY A 66 -50.69 -12.09 -55.48
CA GLY A 66 -50.99 -12.06 -56.90
C GLY A 66 -52.48 -11.93 -57.22
N HIS A 67 -52.78 -11.67 -58.50
CA HIS A 67 -53.48 -12.60 -59.38
C HIS A 67 -53.79 -11.95 -60.75
N HIS A 68 -53.54 -12.74 -61.80
CA HIS A 68 -54.26 -12.92 -63.09
C HIS A 68 -54.80 -11.68 -63.84
N ALA A 69 -54.30 -11.35 -65.05
CA ALA A 69 -54.42 -12.02 -66.35
C ALA A 69 -55.52 -11.41 -67.24
N SER A 70 -55.28 -11.49 -68.56
CA SER A 70 -56.05 -10.96 -69.70
C SER A 70 -55.99 -9.43 -69.82
N GLY A 71 -55.76 -8.79 -70.97
CA GLY A 71 -55.69 -9.21 -72.37
C GLY A 71 -56.11 -7.99 -73.19
N GLY A 72 -55.46 -7.71 -74.33
CA GLY A 72 -55.98 -6.77 -75.33
C GLY A 72 -55.13 -5.52 -75.59
N HIS A 73 -54.61 -5.47 -76.82
CA HIS A 73 -54.52 -4.34 -77.77
C HIS A 73 -54.65 -2.89 -77.23
N SER A 74 -53.92 -1.87 -77.66
CA SER A 74 -53.07 -1.62 -78.84
C SER A 74 -52.59 -0.15 -78.77
N LYS A 75 -51.44 0.16 -79.44
CA LYS A 75 -51.03 1.46 -80.04
C LYS A 75 -51.04 2.69 -79.09
N GLY A 76 -49.95 3.41 -78.84
CA GLY A 76 -48.81 3.81 -79.68
C GLY A 76 -48.46 5.27 -79.31
N LYS A 77 -47.23 5.73 -79.65
CA LYS A 77 -46.65 7.07 -79.42
C LYS A 77 -46.20 7.34 -77.96
N ASP A 78 -45.00 7.80 -77.62
CA ASP A 78 -43.86 8.33 -78.35
C ASP A 78 -42.58 7.98 -77.57
N VAL A 79 -41.66 7.25 -78.22
CA VAL A 79 -40.34 6.89 -77.69
C VAL A 79 -39.31 7.76 -78.39
N ALA A 80 -39.06 8.98 -77.90
CA ALA A 80 -37.94 9.77 -78.40
C ALA A 80 -37.33 10.80 -77.44
N ASP A 81 -37.99 11.20 -76.34
CA ASP A 81 -37.47 12.30 -75.48
C ASP A 81 -36.90 11.90 -74.11
N PHE A 82 -36.81 10.60 -73.78
CA PHE A 82 -36.30 10.17 -72.46
C PHE A 82 -34.82 9.76 -72.41
N VAL A 83 -34.08 9.79 -73.53
CA VAL A 83 -32.70 9.27 -73.59
C VAL A 83 -31.64 10.36 -73.39
N GLY A 84 -31.94 11.63 -73.74
CA GLY A 84 -31.01 12.76 -73.56
C GLY A 84 -30.89 13.26 -72.11
N ALA A 85 -32.02 13.44 -71.42
CA ALA A 85 -32.05 13.96 -70.05
C ALA A 85 -31.56 12.95 -68.98
N LYS A 86 -31.60 11.64 -69.27
CA LYS A 86 -31.08 10.58 -68.37
C LYS A 86 -29.55 10.52 -68.35
N LYS A 87 -28.86 10.82 -69.47
CA LYS A 87 -27.39 10.71 -69.58
C LYS A 87 -26.67 11.85 -68.85
N ALA A 88 -27.19 13.07 -68.93
CA ALA A 88 -26.67 14.23 -68.20
C ALA A 88 -26.89 14.13 -66.67
N LYS A 89 -28.03 13.60 -66.22
CA LYS A 89 -28.28 13.33 -64.79
C LYS A 89 -27.37 12.23 -64.24
N ARG A 90 -27.13 11.15 -65.01
CA ARG A 90 -26.18 10.09 -64.64
C ARG A 90 -24.74 10.59 -64.51
N MET A 91 -24.26 11.47 -65.41
CA MET A 91 -22.92 12.06 -65.29
C MET A 91 -22.78 12.96 -64.06
N LYS A 92 -23.77 13.81 -63.76
CA LYS A 92 -23.76 14.61 -62.52
C LYS A 92 -23.82 13.74 -61.26
N GLN A 93 -24.59 12.66 -61.27
CA GLN A 93 -24.63 11.69 -60.17
C GLN A 93 -23.29 10.97 -59.98
N LEU A 94 -22.59 10.63 -61.08
CA LEU A 94 -21.27 9.99 -61.01
C LEU A 94 -20.19 10.95 -60.50
N GLN A 95 -20.22 12.22 -60.93
CA GLN A 95 -19.33 13.27 -60.40
C GLN A 95 -19.54 13.50 -58.91
N LEU A 96 -20.80 13.51 -58.46
CA LEU A 96 -21.14 13.69 -57.06
C LEU A 96 -20.74 12.48 -56.22
N ALA A 97 -20.93 11.26 -56.73
CA ALA A 97 -20.44 10.03 -56.11
C ALA A 97 -18.90 10.03 -55.99
N PHE A 98 -18.19 10.49 -57.02
CA PHE A 98 -16.72 10.58 -56.98
C PHE A 98 -16.23 11.65 -55.99
N ALA A 99 -16.90 12.80 -55.92
CA ALA A 99 -16.59 13.85 -54.95
C ALA A 99 -16.80 13.38 -53.50
N VAL A 100 -17.90 12.67 -53.24
CA VAL A 100 -18.17 12.04 -51.93
C VAL A 100 -17.12 11.00 -51.61
N TRP A 101 -16.74 10.15 -52.58
CA TRP A 101 -15.73 9.12 -52.36
C TRP A 101 -14.34 9.70 -52.08
N ALA A 102 -13.95 10.76 -52.81
CA ALA A 102 -12.72 11.49 -52.55
C ALA A 102 -12.72 12.15 -51.16
N ALA A 103 -13.84 12.75 -50.73
CA ALA A 103 -13.98 13.31 -49.39
C ALA A 103 -13.82 12.24 -48.29
N VAL A 104 -14.40 11.06 -48.47
CA VAL A 104 -14.25 9.93 -47.53
C VAL A 104 -12.79 9.48 -47.45
N LEU A 105 -12.06 9.41 -48.56
CA LEU A 105 -10.63 9.05 -48.52
C LEU A 105 -9.78 10.10 -47.81
N VAL A 106 -10.05 11.39 -48.02
CA VAL A 106 -9.31 12.47 -47.34
C VAL A 106 -9.59 12.45 -45.84
N ILE A 107 -10.86 12.30 -45.45
CA ILE A 107 -11.25 12.23 -44.03
C ILE A 107 -10.73 10.95 -43.38
N GLY A 108 -10.91 9.80 -44.01
CA GLY A 108 -10.45 8.51 -43.50
C GLY A 108 -8.92 8.39 -43.45
N GLY A 109 -8.24 8.85 -44.50
CA GLY A 109 -6.77 8.91 -44.55
C GLY A 109 -6.21 9.90 -43.53
N GLY A 110 -6.82 11.08 -43.40
CA GLY A 110 -6.46 12.08 -42.40
C GLY A 110 -6.66 11.57 -40.97
N ALA A 111 -7.80 10.92 -40.68
CA ALA A 111 -8.07 10.30 -39.38
C ALA A 111 -7.10 9.16 -39.07
N GLY A 112 -6.76 8.32 -40.07
CA GLY A 112 -5.77 7.25 -39.90
C GLY A 112 -4.36 7.77 -39.60
N ILE A 113 -3.92 8.84 -40.28
CA ILE A 113 -2.63 9.49 -40.02
C ILE A 113 -2.64 10.13 -38.63
N TYR A 114 -3.71 10.86 -38.28
CA TYR A 114 -3.86 11.49 -36.97
C TYR A 114 -3.79 10.45 -35.83
N TYR A 115 -4.56 9.36 -35.96
CA TYR A 115 -4.60 8.31 -34.95
C TYR A 115 -3.24 7.61 -34.78
N ARG A 116 -2.51 7.39 -35.89
CA ARG A 116 -1.15 6.85 -35.84
C ARG A 116 -0.17 7.80 -35.15
N MET A 117 -0.23 9.10 -35.43
CA MET A 117 0.60 10.10 -34.75
C MET A 117 0.30 10.16 -33.25
N GLU A 118 -0.96 10.06 -32.85
CA GLU A 118 -1.36 10.03 -31.44
C GLU A 118 -0.88 8.76 -30.72
N GLN A 119 -0.92 7.61 -31.39
CA GLN A 119 -0.33 6.36 -30.86
C GLN A 119 1.19 6.45 -30.72
N GLU A 120 1.90 6.95 -31.74
CA GLU A 120 3.36 7.11 -31.71
C GLU A 120 3.78 8.11 -30.62
N ALA A 121 3.06 9.23 -30.47
CA ALA A 121 3.29 10.20 -29.40
C ALA A 121 3.02 9.62 -28.00
N SER A 122 1.98 8.80 -27.85
CA SER A 122 1.65 8.14 -26.59
C SER A 122 2.68 7.05 -26.23
N ALA A 123 3.16 6.30 -27.22
CA ALA A 123 4.21 5.30 -27.05
C ALA A 123 5.56 5.95 -26.70
N ALA A 124 5.90 7.07 -27.34
CA ALA A 124 7.11 7.83 -27.02
C ALA A 124 7.08 8.37 -25.58
N LYS A 125 5.97 8.97 -25.15
CA LYS A 125 5.78 9.43 -23.76
C LYS A 125 5.84 8.28 -22.75
N SER A 126 5.27 7.12 -23.08
CA SER A 126 5.34 5.92 -22.23
C SER A 126 6.77 5.42 -22.09
N LYS A 127 7.53 5.36 -23.18
CA LYS A 127 8.93 4.96 -23.18
C LYS A 127 9.81 5.92 -22.37
N GLU A 128 9.65 7.23 -22.59
CA GLU A 128 10.38 8.26 -21.83
C GLU A 128 10.11 8.16 -20.32
N ASN A 129 8.84 7.96 -19.93
CA ASN A 129 8.47 7.77 -18.52
C ASN A 129 9.09 6.50 -17.93
N ASN A 130 9.19 5.42 -18.70
CA ASN A 130 9.83 4.18 -18.26
C ASN A 130 11.35 4.35 -18.14
N ASP A 131 12.00 4.97 -19.13
CA ASP A 131 13.44 5.24 -19.11
C ASP A 131 13.82 6.13 -17.92
N LYS A 132 13.02 7.17 -17.64
CA LYS A 132 13.18 8.02 -16.45
C LYS A 132 13.03 7.22 -15.15
N ARG A 133 11.99 6.39 -15.05
CA ARG A 133 11.76 5.54 -13.87
C ARG A 133 12.90 4.55 -13.64
N ASP A 134 13.42 3.96 -14.71
CA ASP A 134 14.54 3.03 -14.64
C ASP A 134 15.83 3.74 -14.22
N TYR A 135 16.09 4.94 -14.76
CA TYR A 135 17.19 5.80 -14.34
C TYR A 135 17.09 6.15 -12.84
N ASP A 136 15.93 6.65 -12.40
CA ASP A 136 15.69 7.02 -11.01
C ASP A 136 15.89 5.82 -10.07
N ARG A 137 15.43 4.62 -10.47
CA ARG A 137 15.64 3.37 -9.72
C ARG A 137 17.12 3.00 -9.62
N VAL A 138 17.87 3.10 -10.72
CA VAL A 138 19.33 2.80 -10.71
C VAL A 138 20.06 3.78 -9.80
N MET A 139 19.76 5.07 -9.91
CA MET A 139 20.38 6.11 -9.08
C MET A 139 20.00 5.95 -7.60
N TYR A 140 18.76 5.59 -7.30
CA TYR A 140 18.33 5.26 -5.94
C TYR A 140 19.12 4.08 -5.37
N ASN A 141 19.21 2.97 -6.13
CA ASN A 141 19.96 1.78 -5.69
C ASN A 141 21.44 2.08 -5.46
N GLN A 142 22.06 2.94 -6.26
CA GLN A 142 23.44 3.39 -6.02
C GLN A 142 23.57 4.16 -4.70
N ARG A 143 22.62 5.05 -4.38
CA ARG A 143 22.61 5.78 -3.10
C ARG A 143 22.34 4.87 -1.90
N VAL A 144 21.50 3.85 -2.05
CA VAL A 144 21.30 2.80 -1.05
C VAL A 144 22.61 2.05 -0.78
N VAL A 145 23.36 1.68 -1.82
CA VAL A 145 24.67 1.02 -1.68
C VAL A 145 25.69 1.93 -1.00
N ASP A 146 25.77 3.22 -1.35
CA ASP A 146 26.64 4.20 -0.68
C ASP A 146 26.27 4.36 0.81
N ALA A 147 24.98 4.51 1.12
CA ALA A 147 24.50 4.60 2.51
C ALA A 147 24.87 3.34 3.30
N LEU A 148 24.70 2.16 2.72
CA LEU A 148 25.07 0.89 3.34
C LEU A 148 26.57 0.80 3.62
N GLN A 149 27.42 1.20 2.66
CA GLN A 149 28.87 1.19 2.83
C GLN A 149 29.30 2.15 3.94
N ARG A 150 28.71 3.35 4.00
CA ARG A 150 29.03 4.37 5.01
C ARG A 150 28.54 4.02 6.42
N THR A 151 27.47 3.24 6.53
CA THR A 151 26.88 2.84 7.82
C THR A 151 27.42 1.53 8.36
N ARG A 152 28.06 0.71 7.51
CA ARG A 152 28.50 -0.68 7.79
C ARG A 152 29.14 -0.89 9.16
N ASN A 153 30.05 0.00 9.56
CA ASN A 153 30.84 -0.17 10.78
C ASN A 153 30.32 0.62 11.97
N ILE A 154 29.30 1.48 11.79
CA ILE A 154 28.84 2.39 12.85
C ILE A 154 28.26 1.59 14.02
N LEU A 155 27.38 0.62 13.75
CA LEU A 155 26.78 -0.20 14.80
C LEU A 155 27.81 -1.07 15.53
N ALA A 156 28.75 -1.68 14.79
CA ALA A 156 29.83 -2.45 15.40
C ALA A 156 30.70 -1.58 16.32
N SER A 157 31.13 -0.41 15.81
CA SER A 157 31.95 0.54 16.58
C SER A 157 31.21 1.06 17.82
N PHE A 158 29.91 1.33 17.71
CA PHE A 158 29.05 1.70 18.82
C PHE A 158 28.95 0.58 19.87
N ASN A 159 28.74 -0.66 19.44
CA ASN A 159 28.59 -1.82 20.33
C ASN A 159 29.90 -2.13 21.09
N GLU A 160 31.05 -1.99 20.40
CA GLU A 160 32.39 -2.24 20.95
C GLU A 160 32.91 -1.09 21.81
N SER A 161 32.32 0.10 21.71
CA SER A 161 32.74 1.25 22.50
C SER A 161 32.69 0.96 24.02
N PRO A 162 33.75 1.30 24.77
CA PRO A 162 33.88 0.93 26.17
C PRO A 162 32.93 1.74 27.07
N ASP A 163 32.72 3.01 26.75
CA ASP A 163 31.93 3.97 27.54
C ASP A 163 30.93 4.78 26.69
N ASN A 164 30.06 5.51 27.37
CA ASN A 164 28.99 6.29 26.72
C ASN A 164 29.50 7.55 26.01
N ASN A 165 30.66 8.07 26.39
CA ASN A 165 31.26 9.22 25.71
C ASN A 165 31.67 8.82 24.29
N LEU A 166 32.37 7.69 24.14
CA LEU A 166 32.72 7.16 22.82
C LEU A 166 31.50 6.75 22.01
N ARG A 167 30.50 6.11 22.64
CA ARG A 167 29.22 5.79 21.99
C ARG A 167 28.51 7.00 21.42
N SER A 168 28.51 8.11 22.17
CA SER A 168 27.84 9.35 21.75
C SER A 168 28.34 9.87 20.40
N SER A 169 29.61 9.60 20.06
CA SER A 169 30.18 10.00 18.78
C SER A 169 29.53 9.30 17.57
N PHE A 170 28.88 8.15 17.76
CA PHE A 170 28.18 7.41 16.72
C PHE A 170 26.68 7.70 16.67
N VAL A 171 26.15 8.44 17.64
CA VAL A 171 24.72 8.62 17.88
C VAL A 171 24.26 10.01 17.44
N MET A 172 23.06 10.08 16.89
CA MET A 172 22.41 11.34 16.55
C MET A 172 22.09 12.10 17.84
N ASN A 173 22.56 13.35 17.94
CA ASN A 173 22.48 14.14 19.18
C ASN A 173 23.10 13.42 20.41
N GLY A 174 24.16 12.64 20.19
CA GLY A 174 24.74 11.78 21.22
C GLY A 174 25.17 12.51 22.50
N VAL A 175 25.59 13.78 22.40
CA VAL A 175 25.98 14.58 23.57
C VAL A 175 24.79 14.79 24.51
N ASP A 176 23.62 15.11 23.96
CA ASP A 176 22.38 15.31 24.73
C ASP A 176 21.90 13.99 25.35
N LEU A 177 22.28 12.86 24.74
CA LEU A 177 21.91 11.52 25.16
C LEU A 177 22.93 10.86 26.11
N LEU A 178 23.97 11.56 26.56
CA LEU A 178 24.99 10.98 27.46
C LEU A 178 24.40 10.46 28.76
N LEU A 179 23.54 11.26 29.41
CA LEU A 179 22.86 10.87 30.66
C LEU A 179 21.83 9.75 30.41
N PRO A 180 20.89 9.87 29.43
CA PRO A 180 20.01 8.76 29.04
C PRO A 180 20.75 7.44 28.76
N MET A 181 21.86 7.47 28.03
CA MET A 181 22.70 6.30 27.78
C MET A 181 23.30 5.75 29.08
N GLY A 182 23.74 6.64 29.98
CA GLY A 182 24.22 6.30 31.33
C GLY A 182 23.19 5.49 32.09
N ASP A 183 22.00 6.06 32.26
CA ASP A 183 20.91 5.46 33.01
C ASP A 183 20.48 4.13 32.38
N TYR A 184 20.32 4.11 31.06
CA TYR A 184 19.94 2.90 30.33
C TYR A 184 20.95 1.76 30.54
N TYR A 185 22.24 1.99 30.28
CA TYR A 185 23.27 0.95 30.37
C TYR A 185 23.68 0.62 31.82
N SER A 186 23.24 1.38 32.81
CA SER A 186 23.37 1.01 34.22
C SER A 186 22.42 -0.13 34.61
N ALA A 187 21.26 -0.20 33.96
CA ALA A 187 20.20 -1.17 34.22
C ALA A 187 20.12 -2.29 33.18
N ASN A 188 20.67 -2.07 31.98
CA ASN A 188 20.58 -2.99 30.85
C ASN A 188 21.96 -3.43 30.37
N PRO A 189 22.15 -4.71 30.01
CA PRO A 189 23.39 -5.17 29.40
C PRO A 189 23.64 -4.45 28.06
N LYS A 190 24.90 -4.45 27.61
CA LYS A 190 25.23 -4.06 26.23
C LYS A 190 24.43 -4.94 25.26
N LEU A 191 24.19 -4.45 24.04
CA LEU A 191 23.41 -5.16 23.02
C LEU A 191 23.92 -6.59 22.77
N GLY A 192 25.20 -6.86 23.00
CA GLY A 192 25.72 -8.24 22.96
C GLY A 192 25.59 -8.87 21.57
N ILE A 193 25.61 -8.04 20.53
CA ILE A 193 25.70 -8.43 19.13
C ILE A 193 27.09 -9.01 18.91
N LYS A 194 27.17 -10.18 18.26
CA LYS A 194 28.44 -10.86 17.99
C LYS A 194 28.64 -11.16 16.51
N GLY A 195 29.91 -11.19 16.13
CA GLY A 195 30.32 -11.65 14.80
C GLY A 195 29.88 -10.71 13.68
N GLN A 196 29.88 -11.25 12.46
CA GLN A 196 29.51 -10.48 11.28
C GLN A 196 27.99 -10.37 11.15
N MET A 197 27.48 -9.13 11.07
CA MET A 197 26.06 -8.87 10.88
C MET A 197 25.63 -9.12 9.43
N GLY A 198 24.66 -10.01 9.25
CA GLY A 198 23.94 -10.19 7.99
C GLY A 198 22.85 -9.15 7.81
N ILE A 199 22.72 -8.58 6.61
CA ILE A 199 21.69 -7.58 6.29
C ILE A 199 20.45 -8.31 5.75
N MET A 200 19.31 -8.14 6.41
CA MET A 200 18.03 -8.74 6.01
C MET A 200 17.15 -7.78 5.18
N GLY A 201 17.33 -6.47 5.35
CA GLY A 201 16.56 -5.46 4.64
C GLY A 201 17.17 -4.07 4.80
N VAL A 202 16.99 -3.23 3.77
CA VAL A 202 17.47 -1.85 3.74
C VAL A 202 16.45 -0.93 3.06
N TYR A 203 16.29 0.29 3.58
CA TYR A 203 15.45 1.32 2.97
C TYR A 203 16.10 2.69 3.19
N LEU A 204 16.11 3.53 2.15
CA LEU A 204 16.60 4.89 2.21
C LEU A 204 15.43 5.86 1.98
N ASP A 205 15.18 6.70 2.96
CA ASP A 205 14.24 7.82 2.93
C ASP A 205 15.02 9.12 2.72
N GLU A 206 14.73 9.83 1.64
CA GLU A 206 15.34 11.12 1.29
C GLU A 206 14.30 12.26 1.31
N GLY A 207 13.09 11.99 1.81
CA GLY A 207 11.98 12.96 1.79
C GLY A 207 11.89 13.89 3.00
N GLY A 208 12.59 13.56 4.10
CA GLY A 208 12.60 14.36 5.34
C GLY A 208 13.70 15.42 5.39
N GLU A 209 13.75 16.20 6.49
CA GLU A 209 14.83 17.17 6.77
C GLU A 209 16.21 16.50 6.76
N TYR A 210 16.28 15.29 7.33
CA TYR A 210 17.47 14.44 7.33
C TYR A 210 17.18 13.17 6.53
N HIS A 211 18.17 12.72 5.75
CA HIS A 211 18.06 11.42 5.09
C HIS A 211 18.09 10.32 6.16
N ARG A 212 17.18 9.36 6.06
CA ARG A 212 17.05 8.21 6.98
C ARG A 212 17.43 6.94 6.25
N PHE A 213 18.28 6.13 6.87
CA PHE A 213 18.64 4.81 6.36
C PHE A 213 18.22 3.75 7.38
N ASP A 214 17.26 2.94 6.99
CA ASP A 214 16.67 1.90 7.82
C ASP A 214 17.29 0.56 7.45
N THR A 215 17.69 -0.22 8.46
CA THR A 215 18.25 -1.55 8.23
C THR A 215 17.69 -2.57 9.21
N ILE A 216 17.51 -3.80 8.74
CA ILE A 216 17.36 -4.98 9.59
C ILE A 216 18.64 -5.78 9.48
N VAL A 217 19.28 -6.03 10.61
CA VAL A 217 20.47 -6.86 10.71
C VAL A 217 20.20 -8.09 11.56
N LYS A 218 20.92 -9.17 11.25
CA LYS A 218 20.90 -10.41 12.01
C LYS A 218 22.33 -10.80 12.37
N ASP A 219 22.58 -11.06 13.64
CA ASP A 219 23.88 -11.52 14.10
C ASP A 219 24.05 -13.05 13.92
N GLU A 220 25.24 -13.56 14.22
CA GLU A 220 25.55 -15.00 14.08
C GLU A 220 24.78 -15.88 15.08
N GLU A 221 24.35 -15.31 16.23
CA GLU A 221 23.50 -15.99 17.22
C GLU A 221 22.01 -15.95 16.83
N GLY A 222 21.68 -15.29 15.72
CA GLY A 222 20.34 -15.18 15.18
C GLY A 222 19.50 -14.03 15.74
N LYS A 223 20.09 -13.15 16.56
CA LYS A 223 19.43 -11.94 17.07
C LYS A 223 19.18 -10.98 15.92
N VAL A 224 17.92 -10.60 15.77
CA VAL A 224 17.49 -9.62 14.77
C VAL A 224 17.38 -8.26 15.43
N LEU A 225 17.99 -7.25 14.81
CA LEU A 225 17.90 -5.86 15.25
C LEU A 225 17.46 -4.96 14.09
N GLU A 226 16.59 -4.03 14.42
CA GLU A 226 16.28 -2.90 13.57
C GLU A 226 17.13 -1.70 13.96
N VAL A 227 17.80 -1.11 12.97
CA VAL A 227 18.79 -0.06 13.18
C VAL A 227 18.51 1.06 12.20
N VAL A 228 18.30 2.25 12.75
CA VAL A 228 18.05 3.46 11.98
C VAL A 228 19.26 4.37 12.04
N TYR A 229 19.63 4.93 10.89
CA TYR A 229 20.66 5.93 10.76
C TYR A 229 20.10 7.22 10.19
N TRP A 230 20.54 8.35 10.74
CA TRP A 230 20.25 9.69 10.26
C TRP A 230 21.51 10.32 9.66
N LYS A 231 21.36 10.99 8.52
CA LYS A 231 22.45 11.73 7.90
C LYS A 231 22.49 13.16 8.42
N LYS A 232 23.50 13.50 9.23
CA LYS A 232 23.77 14.86 9.72
C LYS A 232 25.03 15.41 9.06
N GLY A 233 24.86 16.37 8.16
CA GLY A 233 25.94 16.84 7.28
C GLY A 233 26.47 15.70 6.41
N ASN A 234 27.78 15.42 6.50
CA ASN A 234 28.42 14.34 5.75
C ASN A 234 28.54 13.02 6.52
N ALA A 235 28.03 12.94 7.75
CA ALA A 235 28.14 11.76 8.59
C ALA A 235 26.78 11.09 8.80
N TRP A 236 26.78 9.77 8.78
CA TRP A 236 25.65 8.97 9.27
C TRP A 236 25.81 8.74 10.78
N LYS A 237 24.70 8.77 11.51
CA LYS A 237 24.64 8.58 12.96
C LYS A 237 23.48 7.67 13.33
N LEU A 238 23.63 6.84 14.35
CA LEU A 238 22.59 5.97 14.88
C LEU A 238 21.47 6.76 15.54
N ASP A 239 20.23 6.37 15.31
CA ASP A 239 19.12 6.68 16.20
C ASP A 239 19.18 5.73 17.41
N TRP A 240 19.84 6.18 18.48
CA TRP A 240 20.03 5.33 19.67
C TRP A 240 18.71 5.04 20.37
N GLU A 241 17.83 6.02 20.45
CA GLU A 241 16.56 5.85 21.15
C GLU A 241 15.66 4.85 20.44
N GLN A 242 15.62 4.85 19.09
CA GLN A 242 14.99 3.78 18.32
C GLN A 242 15.72 2.45 18.51
N LEU A 243 17.06 2.44 18.52
CA LEU A 243 17.86 1.22 18.63
C LEU A 243 17.59 0.46 19.93
N VAL A 244 17.50 1.17 21.05
CA VAL A 244 17.26 0.57 22.37
C VAL A 244 15.83 0.68 22.87
N LYS A 245 14.97 1.35 22.11
CA LYS A 245 13.54 1.56 22.40
C LYS A 245 13.41 2.31 23.73
N TYR A 246 14.23 3.36 23.86
CA TYR A 246 14.44 4.09 25.10
C TYR A 246 13.11 4.64 25.62
N SER A 247 12.91 4.47 26.93
CA SER A 247 11.84 5.07 27.70
C SER A 247 12.46 5.82 28.88
N SER A 248 11.90 6.98 29.24
CA SER A 248 12.48 7.84 30.28
C SER A 248 12.38 7.24 31.69
N VAL A 249 11.49 6.28 31.87
CA VAL A 249 11.33 5.48 33.08
C VAL A 249 11.13 4.01 32.73
N SER A 250 11.49 3.11 33.65
CA SER A 250 11.23 1.68 33.49
C SER A 250 9.73 1.41 33.39
N TRP A 251 9.31 0.67 32.36
CA TRP A 251 7.91 0.35 32.11
C TRP A 251 7.26 -0.37 33.30
N ASP A 252 7.89 -1.43 33.80
CA ASP A 252 7.40 -2.17 34.95
C ASP A 252 7.28 -1.30 36.21
N ARG A 253 8.28 -0.45 36.49
CA ARG A 253 8.23 0.47 37.63
C ARG A 253 7.11 1.49 37.48
N PHE A 254 6.93 2.02 36.27
CA PHE A 254 5.86 2.96 35.98
C PHE A 254 4.47 2.34 36.17
N LEU A 255 4.27 1.10 35.72
CA LEU A 255 3.01 0.39 35.90
C LEU A 255 2.73 0.06 37.38
N LEU A 256 3.77 -0.26 38.17
CA LEU A 256 3.65 -0.57 39.59
C LEU A 256 3.39 0.68 40.45
N ALA A 257 3.97 1.83 40.09
CA ALA A 257 3.89 3.03 40.90
C ALA A 257 2.46 3.51 41.11
N LYS A 258 1.62 3.48 40.06
CA LYS A 258 0.22 3.98 40.05
C LYS A 258 0.04 5.35 40.76
N SER A 259 1.08 6.16 40.79
CA SER A 259 1.12 7.42 41.52
C SER A 259 0.56 8.51 40.61
N VAL A 260 -0.51 9.16 41.04
CA VAL A 260 -1.14 10.26 40.27
C VAL A 260 -0.10 11.35 39.97
N GLY A 261 -0.09 11.82 38.72
CA GLY A 261 0.88 12.80 38.21
C GLY A 261 2.25 12.23 37.87
N TYR A 262 2.49 10.94 38.09
CA TYR A 262 3.73 10.29 37.63
C TYR A 262 3.65 10.07 36.12
N GLU A 263 4.58 10.69 35.39
CA GLU A 263 4.64 10.67 33.94
C GLU A 263 5.87 9.91 33.42
N GLY A 264 5.79 9.44 32.19
CA GLY A 264 6.93 8.87 31.48
C GLY A 264 6.75 8.94 29.96
N ASP A 265 7.87 9.04 29.26
CA ASP A 265 7.96 8.99 27.80
C ASP A 265 8.35 7.58 27.39
N PHE A 266 7.58 6.99 26.48
CA PHE A 266 7.69 5.59 26.15
C PHE A 266 7.65 5.34 24.64
N ARG A 267 8.45 4.36 24.23
CA ARG A 267 8.39 3.72 22.91
C ARG A 267 7.77 2.35 23.08
N LEU A 268 6.49 2.23 22.73
CA LEU A 268 5.68 1.05 23.01
C LEU A 268 5.13 0.46 21.72
N TYR A 269 4.72 -0.80 21.80
CA TYR A 269 3.68 -1.31 20.92
C TYR A 269 2.31 -0.93 21.46
N VAL A 270 1.36 -0.68 20.56
CA VAL A 270 -0.06 -0.49 20.87
C VAL A 270 -0.91 -1.45 20.04
N ARG A 271 -1.94 -2.00 20.68
CA ARG A 271 -2.96 -2.82 20.03
C ARG A 271 -4.34 -2.32 20.39
N GLY A 272 -5.21 -2.18 19.39
CA GLY A 272 -6.63 -1.94 19.59
C GLY A 272 -7.34 -3.16 20.17
N ILE A 273 -8.23 -2.93 21.13
CA ILE A 273 -9.11 -3.95 21.69
C ILE A 273 -10.48 -3.80 21.03
N SER A 274 -10.94 -4.84 20.34
CA SER A 274 -12.29 -4.87 19.79
C SER A 274 -13.29 -5.14 20.92
N MET A 275 -14.12 -4.15 21.21
CA MET A 275 -15.26 -4.25 22.15
C MET A 275 -16.56 -4.26 21.32
N GLY A 276 -16.71 -5.24 20.42
CA GLY A 276 -17.90 -5.39 19.58
C GLY A 276 -17.97 -4.43 18.37
N ASP A 277 -19.19 -4.22 17.85
CA ASP A 277 -19.46 -3.34 16.71
C ASP A 277 -19.20 -1.88 17.09
N ARG A 278 -18.04 -1.35 16.68
CA ARG A 278 -17.65 0.04 16.92
C ARG A 278 -18.44 0.98 16.02
N ARG A 279 -19.15 1.94 16.61
CA ARG A 279 -19.77 3.06 15.89
C ARG A 279 -18.76 4.17 15.67
N GLU A 280 -19.04 5.01 14.69
CA GLU A 280 -18.26 6.23 14.45
C GLU A 280 -18.32 7.13 15.69
N GLY A 281 -17.16 7.61 16.17
CA GLY A 281 -17.04 8.42 17.38
C GLY A 281 -16.90 7.63 18.69
N ASP A 282 -17.03 6.30 18.68
CA ASP A 282 -16.79 5.49 19.87
C ASP A 282 -15.33 5.59 20.34
N PRO A 283 -15.08 5.60 21.67
CA PRO A 283 -13.74 5.65 22.20
C PRO A 283 -12.92 4.44 21.74
N LEU A 284 -11.65 4.68 21.48
CA LEU A 284 -10.67 3.65 21.18
C LEU A 284 -10.16 3.06 22.50
N TYR A 285 -10.32 1.75 22.67
CA TYR A 285 -9.71 1.03 23.79
C TYR A 285 -8.42 0.37 23.30
N VAL A 286 -7.31 0.69 23.96
CA VAL A 286 -5.99 0.17 23.58
C VAL A 286 -5.30 -0.50 24.74
N ARG A 287 -4.32 -1.34 24.41
CA ARG A 287 -3.33 -1.86 25.35
C ARG A 287 -1.93 -1.56 24.82
N PHE A 288 -1.06 -1.14 25.71
CA PHE A 288 0.35 -0.90 25.41
C PHE A 288 1.21 -2.06 25.89
N TYR A 289 2.30 -2.33 25.17
CA TYR A 289 3.25 -3.38 25.50
C TYR A 289 4.66 -2.86 25.35
N GLU A 290 5.52 -3.20 26.31
CA GLU A 290 6.96 -2.95 26.20
C GLU A 290 7.55 -3.78 25.06
N PRO A 291 8.30 -3.15 24.13
CA PRO A 291 8.98 -3.87 23.08
C PRO A 291 10.25 -4.53 23.63
N LYS A 292 10.52 -5.76 23.21
CA LYS A 292 11.86 -6.34 23.36
C LYS A 292 12.78 -5.80 22.28
N ILE A 293 14.07 -5.70 22.61
CA ILE A 293 15.11 -5.20 21.68
C ILE A 293 15.33 -6.20 20.54
N PHE A 294 15.27 -7.49 20.84
CA PHE A 294 15.41 -8.58 19.88
C PHE A 294 14.04 -9.16 19.53
N ASP A 295 13.94 -9.81 18.37
CA ASP A 295 12.87 -10.74 17.96
C ASP A 295 11.43 -10.22 17.90
N GLY A 296 11.17 -8.93 18.12
CA GLY A 296 9.82 -8.36 18.09
C GLY A 296 8.93 -8.87 19.24
N GLY A 297 9.51 -9.55 20.23
CA GLY A 297 8.81 -10.04 21.40
C GLY A 297 8.25 -8.91 22.26
N ARG A 298 7.33 -9.28 23.15
CA ARG A 298 6.65 -8.34 24.06
C ARG A 298 7.00 -8.58 25.52
N GLY A 299 7.09 -7.49 26.27
CA GLY A 299 7.17 -7.46 27.72
C GLY A 299 5.79 -7.33 28.36
N THR A 300 5.77 -6.69 29.53
CA THR A 300 4.58 -6.46 30.35
C THR A 300 3.55 -5.60 29.61
N GLU A 301 2.27 -5.90 29.81
CA GLU A 301 1.17 -5.14 29.21
C GLU A 301 0.59 -4.09 30.18
N SER A 302 0.09 -2.99 29.63
CA SER A 302 -0.66 -2.00 30.42
C SER A 302 -2.06 -2.50 30.76
N PRO A 303 -2.75 -1.87 31.74
CA PRO A 303 -4.21 -1.86 31.78
C PRO A 303 -4.81 -1.34 30.46
N ILE A 304 -6.12 -1.56 30.29
CA ILE A 304 -6.84 -0.99 29.14
C ILE A 304 -6.87 0.53 29.28
N VAL A 305 -6.44 1.24 28.24
CA VAL A 305 -6.47 2.69 28.18
C VAL A 305 -7.56 3.13 27.22
N LYS A 306 -8.41 4.06 27.67
CA LYS A 306 -9.45 4.68 26.86
C LYS A 306 -8.91 5.94 26.19
N VAL A 307 -9.01 6.00 24.87
CA VAL A 307 -8.56 7.12 24.04
C VAL A 307 -9.76 7.70 23.30
N ASN A 308 -9.96 9.02 23.41
CA ASN A 308 -11.02 9.71 22.69
C ASN A 308 -10.61 9.91 21.23
N VAL A 309 -11.31 9.26 20.29
CA VAL A 309 -10.99 9.33 18.85
C VAL A 309 -11.28 10.69 18.21
N ASN A 310 -12.03 11.56 18.89
CA ASN A 310 -12.36 12.87 18.34
C ASN A 310 -11.22 13.88 18.51
N THR A 311 -10.24 13.60 19.36
CA THR A 311 -9.03 14.42 19.51
C THR A 311 -8.00 14.08 18.44
N ASP A 312 -7.10 15.01 18.14
CA ASP A 312 -6.07 14.80 17.11
C ASP A 312 -5.12 13.64 17.47
N MET A 313 -4.79 13.50 18.76
CA MET A 313 -4.08 12.33 19.28
C MET A 313 -4.86 11.03 19.05
N GLY A 314 -6.16 11.03 19.30
CA GLY A 314 -7.01 9.85 19.11
C GLY A 314 -7.10 9.43 17.64
N LYS A 315 -7.22 10.39 16.73
CA LYS A 315 -7.17 10.16 15.28
C LYS A 315 -5.81 9.61 14.87
N ALA A 316 -4.71 10.24 15.29
CA ALA A 316 -3.36 9.77 14.99
C ALA A 316 -3.10 8.34 15.48
N MET A 317 -3.61 7.99 16.67
CA MET A 317 -3.50 6.64 17.20
C MET A 317 -4.36 5.63 16.42
N LEU A 318 -5.58 6.02 16.01
CA LEU A 318 -6.43 5.20 15.17
C LEU A 318 -5.77 4.94 13.81
N ASP A 319 -5.24 5.99 13.17
CA ASP A 319 -4.55 5.90 11.89
C ASP A 319 -3.33 4.96 11.99
N ALA A 320 -2.57 5.05 13.07
CA ALA A 320 -1.44 4.15 13.33
C ALA A 320 -1.88 2.68 13.42
N LEU A 321 -2.97 2.39 14.13
CA LEU A 321 -3.52 1.04 14.26
C LEU A 321 -4.09 0.52 12.94
N GLU A 322 -4.80 1.36 12.18
CA GLU A 322 -5.29 0.98 10.86
C GLU A 322 -4.15 0.72 9.87
N ALA A 323 -3.11 1.54 9.91
CA ALA A 323 -1.91 1.33 9.11
C ALA A 323 -1.24 -0.01 9.46
N ALA A 324 -1.12 -0.33 10.76
CA ALA A 324 -0.57 -1.61 11.21
C ALA A 324 -1.42 -2.83 10.81
N GLN A 325 -2.74 -2.68 10.71
CA GLN A 325 -3.62 -3.75 10.19
C GLN A 325 -3.50 -3.91 8.68
N LYS A 326 -3.33 -2.80 7.96
CA LYS A 326 -3.15 -2.76 6.50
C LYS A 326 -1.71 -3.09 6.08
N ALA A 327 -0.77 -3.11 7.02
CA ALA A 327 0.66 -3.28 6.78
C ALA A 327 0.99 -4.68 6.25
N SER A 328 0.75 -4.83 4.95
CA SER A 328 1.37 -5.76 4.01
C SER A 328 2.23 -4.98 3.01
N SER A 329 2.61 -3.72 3.31
CA SER A 329 3.37 -2.90 2.38
C SER A 329 4.75 -3.52 2.18
N LYS A 330 5.09 -3.83 0.93
CA LYS A 330 6.35 -4.51 0.57
C LYS A 330 7.57 -3.63 0.80
N ASP A 331 7.37 -2.32 0.99
CA ASP A 331 8.40 -1.30 0.93
C ASP A 331 8.91 -0.83 2.30
N ALA A 332 8.15 -1.02 3.38
CA ALA A 332 8.60 -0.67 4.72
C ALA A 332 9.57 -1.75 5.24
N VAL A 333 10.82 -1.38 5.49
CA VAL A 333 11.81 -2.31 6.07
C VAL A 333 11.61 -2.47 7.56
N LEU A 334 11.38 -1.39 8.27
CA LEU A 334 11.06 -1.43 9.69
C LEU A 334 9.64 -1.93 9.90
N GLY A 335 9.41 -2.69 10.96
CA GLY A 335 8.11 -3.28 11.27
C GLY A 335 7.92 -4.69 10.73
N LYS A 336 8.86 -5.20 9.91
CA LYS A 336 8.76 -6.55 9.33
C LYS A 336 8.73 -7.67 10.36
N VAL A 337 9.26 -7.42 11.55
CA VAL A 337 9.26 -8.38 12.68
C VAL A 337 8.22 -8.03 13.74
N ASP A 338 7.38 -7.02 13.50
CA ASP A 338 6.34 -6.65 14.45
C ASP A 338 5.21 -7.69 14.48
N PRO A 339 4.57 -7.88 15.64
CA PRO A 339 3.38 -8.71 15.71
C PRO A 339 2.25 -8.16 14.81
N PRO A 340 1.52 -9.01 14.07
CA PRO A 340 0.47 -8.55 13.17
C PRO A 340 -0.62 -7.73 13.86
N GLY A 341 -0.96 -6.57 13.29
CA GLY A 341 -1.99 -5.67 13.80
C GLY A 341 -1.56 -4.82 15.01
N TRP A 342 -0.27 -4.76 15.31
CA TRP A 342 0.30 -3.94 16.37
C TRP A 342 0.96 -2.72 15.74
N ALA A 343 0.70 -1.55 16.29
CA ALA A 343 1.35 -0.32 15.85
C ALA A 343 2.48 0.05 16.82
N ARG A 344 3.49 0.73 16.28
CA ARG A 344 4.54 1.36 17.09
C ARG A 344 4.09 2.76 17.49
N VAL A 345 4.36 3.14 18.72
CA VAL A 345 4.05 4.48 19.21
C VAL A 345 5.17 5.03 20.06
N HIS A 346 5.40 6.33 19.92
CA HIS A 346 6.17 7.15 20.83
C HIS A 346 5.21 8.14 21.46
N LEU A 347 5.06 8.08 22.78
CA LEU A 347 4.04 8.83 23.51
C LEU A 347 4.45 9.10 24.96
N LYS A 348 3.75 10.04 25.59
CA LYS A 348 3.83 10.29 27.03
C LYS A 348 2.59 9.73 27.72
N LEU A 349 2.81 8.97 28.79
CA LEU A 349 1.74 8.44 29.65
C LEU A 349 1.82 9.07 31.04
N ALA A 350 0.67 9.16 31.69
CA ALA A 350 0.59 9.52 33.10
C ALA A 350 -0.52 8.75 33.80
N TRP A 351 -0.35 8.55 35.10
CA TRP A 351 -1.44 8.15 35.98
C TRP A 351 -2.25 9.37 36.39
N GLU A 352 -3.55 9.36 36.17
CA GLU A 352 -4.47 10.43 36.57
C GLU A 352 -5.55 9.91 37.51
N GLN A 353 -6.02 10.79 38.39
CA GLN A 353 -7.16 10.47 39.25
C GLN A 353 -8.46 10.51 38.43
N SER A 354 -9.18 9.40 38.41
CA SER A 354 -10.46 9.26 37.72
C SER A 354 -11.40 8.43 38.60
N ASN A 355 -12.54 9.00 39.00
CA ASN A 355 -13.52 8.33 39.87
C ASN A 355 -12.96 7.70 41.16
N GLY A 356 -11.96 8.32 41.79
CA GLY A 356 -11.35 7.80 43.02
C GLY A 356 -10.30 6.70 42.80
N GLU A 357 -10.04 6.30 41.55
CA GLU A 357 -8.95 5.37 41.19
C GLU A 357 -7.89 6.02 40.29
N ALA A 358 -6.68 5.47 40.29
CA ALA A 358 -5.62 5.88 39.38
C ALA A 358 -5.83 5.20 38.02
N GLU A 359 -6.06 6.01 36.99
CA GLU A 359 -6.29 5.56 35.61
C GLU A 359 -5.10 5.97 34.74
N LEU A 360 -4.64 5.05 33.89
CA LEU A 360 -3.56 5.32 32.95
C LEU A 360 -4.11 6.09 31.75
N LYS A 361 -3.52 7.26 31.44
CA LYS A 361 -3.93 8.09 30.29
C LYS A 361 -2.76 8.45 29.39
N VAL A 362 -3.09 8.68 28.12
CA VAL A 362 -2.15 9.25 27.14
C VAL A 362 -2.20 10.76 27.27
N LYS A 363 -1.06 11.37 27.63
CA LYS A 363 -0.93 12.83 27.77
C LYS A 363 -0.51 13.49 26.46
N HIS A 364 0.31 12.78 25.69
CA HIS A 364 0.86 13.30 24.46
C HIS A 364 1.20 12.16 23.51
N PHE A 365 0.98 12.35 22.21
CA PHE A 365 1.35 11.39 21.18
C PHE A 365 2.36 12.03 20.24
N TYR A 366 3.61 11.58 20.34
CA TYR A 366 4.71 12.15 19.57
C TYR A 366 4.71 11.62 18.13
N ALA A 367 4.61 10.31 17.94
CA ALA A 367 4.67 9.70 16.60
C ALA A 367 4.13 8.27 16.55
N PRO A 368 3.68 7.81 15.36
CA PRO A 368 3.30 6.41 15.09
C PRO A 368 4.54 5.53 14.74
N ASN A 369 5.68 5.81 15.37
CA ASN A 369 6.94 5.09 15.20
C ASN A 369 7.79 5.26 16.48
N TRP A 370 9.01 4.73 16.48
CA TRP A 370 9.94 4.84 17.62
C TRP A 370 11.10 5.79 17.37
N PHE A 371 11.11 6.51 16.25
CA PHE A 371 12.21 7.40 15.91
C PHE A 371 12.29 8.55 16.89
N THR A 372 13.49 9.11 17.03
CA THR A 372 13.60 10.45 17.61
C THR A 372 12.81 11.41 16.73
N VAL A 373 11.86 12.13 17.34
CA VAL A 373 11.05 13.15 16.65
C VAL A 373 11.80 14.47 16.75
N HIS A 374 12.11 15.08 15.62
CA HIS A 374 12.71 16.41 15.54
C HIS A 374 11.59 17.45 15.32
N GLY A 375 10.74 17.70 16.33
CA GLY A 375 9.61 18.63 16.27
C GLY A 375 8.65 18.54 17.46
N GLU A 376 7.74 19.51 17.61
CA GLU A 376 6.65 19.48 18.62
C GLU A 376 5.62 18.40 18.23
N GLY A 377 5.32 17.46 19.13
CA GLY A 377 4.33 16.40 18.89
C GLY A 377 2.88 16.86 19.12
N ILE A 378 1.93 15.92 19.06
CA ILE A 378 0.48 16.22 19.16
C ILE A 378 0.02 16.11 20.63
N SER A 379 -0.44 17.24 21.20
CA SER A 379 -0.93 17.33 22.59
C SER A 379 -2.42 16.99 22.73
N SER A 380 -2.84 16.75 23.97
CA SER A 380 -4.22 16.38 24.33
C SER A 380 -5.18 17.56 24.53
N GLU A 381 -4.88 18.78 24.07
CA GLU A 381 -5.84 19.89 24.09
C GLU A 381 -6.75 19.73 22.85
N GLN A 382 -8.07 19.49 22.88
CA GLN A 382 -9.15 19.71 23.86
C GLN A 382 -10.07 18.49 23.98
#